data_AF-A0A9P9KUY0-F1
#
_entry.id   AF-A0A9P9KUY0-F1
#
_cell.length_a   1.000
_cell.length_b   1.000
_cell.length_c   1.000
_cell.angle_alpha   90.00
_cell.angle_beta   90.00
_cell.angle_gamma   90.00
#
_symmetry.space_group_name_H-M   'P 1'
#
loop_
_entity.id
_entity.type
_entity.pdbx_description
1 polymer ?
#
loop_
_entity_poly.entity_id
_entity_poly.type
_entity_poly.pdbx_seq_one_letter_code
_entity_poly.pdbx_strand_id
1 'polypeptide(L)'
;MTYACQNSKTLNGLLKGELGFQGYVVSDWGGTQSTANSANSVQDMEQPGAGMLLGGRTESFSRNLTLAVENRTVASSRLDGMVMRIMTPRFYLGQDSSDCPLIDPSSADLNKFDPSTVKEKWPLGGEKNRVVRGNRAELIRGGSGSGRLTYVISPLEAIKAWAKPAGSLVQYITDNKQILAQSSGGFSTGAILNSIYPVPDVCFVFLEFDLNNNGTAFINRVAGSCANTIVVTNSGSPNMMPCADHENITAILVAHLPGEQSGNAVLDVITGVYNPSSKLPFAIAYNETDYNARIAKFTAMNIKDPNGPFILHF
;
A
#
# COMPACT_ATOMS: atom_id res chain seq x y z
N MET A 1 9.07 10.80 -27.91
CA MET A 1 8.61 10.65 -26.51
C MET A 1 9.85 10.74 -25.62
N THR A 2 9.82 11.54 -24.54
CA THR A 2 10.97 11.77 -23.66
C THR A 2 10.66 11.23 -22.26
N TYR A 3 11.55 10.41 -21.70
CA TYR A 3 11.38 9.87 -20.35
C TYR A 3 11.46 10.96 -19.28
N ALA A 4 10.71 10.82 -18.20
CA ALA A 4 10.64 11.80 -17.12
C ALA A 4 12.03 12.15 -16.54
N CYS A 5 12.89 11.14 -16.33
CA CYS A 5 14.24 11.29 -15.79
C CYS A 5 15.22 12.03 -16.74
N GLN A 6 14.85 12.29 -17.99
CA GLN A 6 15.65 13.06 -18.96
C GLN A 6 14.83 14.16 -19.64
N ASN A 7 13.75 14.62 -19.02
CA ASN A 7 12.90 15.66 -19.56
C ASN A 7 13.29 17.03 -18.98
N SER A 8 14.11 17.76 -19.72
CA SER A 8 14.59 19.09 -19.31
C SER A 8 13.46 20.11 -19.11
N LYS A 9 12.34 20.01 -19.85
CA LYS A 9 11.21 20.94 -19.66
C LYS A 9 10.60 20.78 -18.27
N THR A 10 10.38 19.55 -17.82
CA THR A 10 9.79 19.29 -16.49
C THR A 10 10.82 19.47 -15.37
N LEU A 11 12.04 18.95 -15.55
CA LEU A 11 13.05 18.94 -14.50
C LEU A 11 13.78 20.29 -14.36
N ASN A 12 14.29 20.83 -15.46
CA ASN A 12 15.03 22.09 -15.43
C ASN A 12 14.08 23.29 -15.49
N GLY A 13 13.13 23.27 -16.44
CA GLY A 13 12.18 24.38 -16.63
C GLY A 13 11.24 24.57 -15.45
N LEU A 14 10.42 23.56 -15.14
CA LEU A 14 9.40 23.67 -14.11
C LEU A 14 9.98 23.45 -12.70
N LEU A 15 10.61 22.31 -12.44
CA LEU A 15 11.02 21.95 -11.07
C LEU A 15 12.17 22.82 -10.53
N LYS A 16 13.30 22.92 -11.23
CA LYS A 16 14.45 23.71 -10.75
C LYS A 16 14.36 25.20 -11.10
N GLY A 17 13.72 25.54 -12.22
CA GLY A 17 13.51 26.92 -12.66
C GLY A 17 12.34 27.59 -11.94
N GLU A 18 11.12 27.25 -12.31
CA GLU A 18 9.90 27.92 -11.83
C GLU A 18 9.61 27.67 -10.35
N LEU A 19 9.68 26.41 -9.90
CA LEU A 19 9.44 26.05 -8.49
C LEU A 19 10.68 26.28 -7.60
N GLY A 20 11.84 26.60 -8.19
CA GLY A 20 13.06 26.89 -7.44
C GLY A 20 13.55 25.74 -6.56
N PHE A 21 13.30 24.48 -6.94
CA PHE A 21 13.67 23.32 -6.11
C PHE A 21 15.18 23.21 -5.89
N GLN A 22 15.62 23.27 -4.63
CA GLN A 22 17.04 23.23 -4.24
C GLN A 22 17.54 21.82 -3.89
N GLY A 23 16.66 20.82 -3.79
CA GLY A 23 17.05 19.44 -3.54
C GLY A 23 17.62 18.73 -4.77
N TYR A 24 17.73 17.41 -4.69
CA TYR A 24 18.26 16.56 -5.76
C TYR A 24 17.15 15.71 -6.41
N VAL A 25 17.29 15.45 -7.71
CA VAL A 25 16.38 14.58 -8.47
C VAL A 25 16.95 13.17 -8.53
N VAL A 26 16.23 12.22 -7.95
CA VAL A 26 16.56 10.80 -7.97
C VAL A 26 15.67 10.07 -8.98
N SER A 27 16.24 9.10 -9.72
CA SER A 27 15.43 8.24 -10.59
C SER A 27 14.59 7.26 -9.78
N ASP A 28 13.40 6.92 -10.28
CA ASP A 28 12.78 5.64 -9.93
C ASP A 28 13.67 4.48 -10.40
N TRP A 29 13.44 3.27 -9.91
CA TRP A 29 14.34 2.14 -10.09
C TRP A 29 14.27 1.69 -11.55
N GLY A 30 15.36 1.92 -12.29
CA GLY A 30 15.40 1.70 -13.74
C GLY A 30 14.82 2.84 -14.57
N GLY A 31 14.55 3.99 -13.95
CA GLY A 31 14.03 5.20 -14.61
C GLY A 31 15.08 5.94 -15.44
N THR A 32 16.37 5.78 -15.14
CA THR A 32 17.47 6.36 -15.93
C THR A 32 17.63 5.60 -17.25
N GLN A 33 17.57 6.32 -18.38
CA GLN A 33 17.63 5.73 -19.71
C GLN A 33 18.86 6.16 -20.53
N SER A 34 19.69 7.06 -19.98
CA SER A 34 20.92 7.54 -20.62
C SER A 34 21.86 8.22 -19.63
N THR A 35 23.14 8.31 -19.97
CA THR A 35 24.13 9.06 -19.18
C THR A 35 23.99 10.57 -19.38
N ALA A 36 24.49 11.09 -20.51
CA ALA A 36 24.64 12.52 -20.73
C ALA A 36 23.30 13.25 -20.80
N ASN A 37 22.27 12.69 -21.45
CA ASN A 37 20.98 13.38 -21.55
C ASN A 37 20.27 13.46 -20.21
N SER A 38 20.29 12.40 -19.39
CA SER A 38 19.70 12.45 -18.03
C SER A 38 20.47 13.41 -17.12
N ALA A 39 21.81 13.35 -17.15
CA ALA A 39 22.67 14.26 -16.40
C ALA A 39 22.43 15.73 -16.78
N ASN A 40 22.46 16.05 -18.07
CA ASN A 40 22.27 17.41 -18.59
C ASN A 40 20.81 17.89 -18.46
N SER A 41 19.85 16.98 -18.34
CA SER A 41 18.45 17.28 -17.99
C SER A 41 18.22 17.34 -16.48
N VAL A 42 19.27 17.55 -15.71
CA VAL A 42 19.28 17.82 -14.27
C VAL A 42 18.84 16.69 -13.33
N GLN A 43 18.83 15.42 -13.78
CA GLN A 43 18.83 14.27 -12.86
C GLN A 43 20.14 14.25 -12.05
N ASP A 44 20.08 14.05 -10.74
CA ASP A 44 21.24 14.13 -9.85
C ASP A 44 21.72 12.76 -9.34
N MET A 45 20.81 11.79 -9.18
CA MET A 45 21.13 10.46 -8.67
C MET A 45 20.43 9.37 -9.49
N GLU A 46 21.19 8.37 -9.93
CA GLU A 46 20.64 7.13 -10.48
C GLU A 46 20.46 6.12 -9.34
N GLN A 47 19.31 5.47 -9.33
CA GLN A 47 19.00 4.37 -8.44
C GLN A 47 18.37 3.19 -9.21
N PRO A 48 18.57 1.94 -8.76
CA PRO A 48 19.32 1.54 -7.56
C PRO A 48 20.85 1.59 -7.70
N GLY A 49 21.37 1.94 -8.87
CA GLY A 49 22.76 1.59 -9.23
C GLY A 49 22.91 0.06 -9.35
N ALA A 50 24.15 -0.45 -9.29
CA ALA A 50 24.50 -1.88 -9.21
C ALA A 50 23.57 -2.79 -10.03
N GLY A 51 23.83 -2.92 -11.35
CA GLY A 51 22.96 -3.54 -12.39
C GLY A 51 22.36 -4.94 -12.14
N MET A 52 22.56 -5.53 -10.96
CA MET A 52 22.08 -6.84 -10.54
C MET A 52 20.58 -6.88 -10.16
N LEU A 53 19.97 -5.76 -9.76
CA LEU A 53 18.56 -5.76 -9.31
C LEU A 53 17.51 -5.72 -10.43
N LEU A 54 17.88 -5.31 -11.65
CA LEU A 54 16.95 -5.08 -12.77
C LEU A 54 17.24 -5.95 -13.99
N GLY A 55 17.64 -7.20 -13.78
CA GLY A 55 17.79 -8.18 -14.87
C GLY A 55 18.97 -7.89 -15.81
N GLY A 56 20.09 -7.39 -15.29
CA GLY A 56 21.30 -7.16 -16.08
C GLY A 56 21.32 -5.85 -16.86
N ARG A 57 20.45 -4.89 -16.51
CA ARG A 57 20.55 -3.52 -17.06
C ARG A 57 21.88 -2.89 -16.62
N THR A 58 22.61 -2.34 -17.57
CA THR A 58 23.83 -1.57 -17.33
C THR A 58 23.48 -0.24 -16.67
N GLU A 59 24.27 0.14 -15.65
CA GLU A 59 24.18 1.46 -15.01
C GLU A 59 24.40 2.57 -16.04
N SER A 60 23.51 3.55 -16.06
CA SER A 60 23.66 4.71 -16.94
C SER A 60 24.68 5.70 -16.40
N PHE A 61 24.82 5.84 -15.09
CA PHE A 61 25.83 6.66 -14.43
C PHE A 61 27.04 5.80 -14.06
N SER A 62 27.60 5.92 -12.86
CA SER A 62 28.82 5.20 -12.47
C SER A 62 29.98 5.53 -13.43
N ARG A 63 30.73 4.53 -13.90
CA ARG A 63 31.86 4.74 -14.83
C ARG A 63 31.47 5.49 -16.10
N ASN A 64 30.25 5.34 -16.60
CA ASN A 64 29.80 6.07 -17.78
C ASN A 64 29.71 7.58 -17.52
N LEU A 65 29.31 8.00 -16.32
CA LEU A 65 29.29 9.42 -15.95
C LEU A 65 30.70 9.99 -15.79
N THR A 66 31.64 9.21 -15.25
CA THR A 66 33.07 9.60 -15.22
C THR A 66 33.60 9.87 -16.62
N LEU A 67 33.39 8.91 -17.54
CA LEU A 67 33.80 9.05 -18.93
C LEU A 67 33.10 10.25 -19.61
N ALA A 68 31.83 10.50 -19.28
CA ALA A 68 31.07 11.63 -19.82
C ALA A 68 31.62 13.00 -19.35
N VAL A 69 32.17 13.06 -18.14
CA VAL A 69 32.86 14.27 -17.66
C VAL A 69 34.24 14.41 -18.28
N GLU A 70 35.02 13.33 -18.33
CA GLU A 70 36.36 13.31 -18.94
C GLU A 70 36.32 13.70 -20.43
N ASN A 71 35.33 13.20 -21.16
CA ASN A 71 35.12 13.52 -22.58
C ASN A 71 34.30 14.79 -22.82
N ARG A 72 33.94 15.53 -21.76
CA ARG A 72 33.21 16.82 -21.78
C ARG A 72 31.78 16.78 -22.34
N THR A 73 31.16 15.61 -22.45
CA THR A 73 29.72 15.50 -22.76
C THR A 73 28.83 15.88 -21.58
N VAL A 74 29.38 15.86 -20.36
CA VAL A 74 28.80 16.44 -19.14
C VAL A 74 29.82 17.39 -18.54
N ALA A 75 29.41 18.62 -18.18
CA ALA A 75 30.31 19.59 -17.56
C ALA A 75 30.71 19.17 -16.14
N SER A 76 31.96 19.43 -15.72
CA SER A 76 32.39 19.16 -14.33
C SER A 76 31.50 19.89 -13.31
N SER A 77 31.15 21.15 -13.59
CA SER A 77 30.24 21.93 -12.74
C SER A 77 28.85 21.32 -12.61
N ARG A 78 28.42 20.55 -13.62
CA ARG A 78 27.15 19.82 -13.54
C ARG A 78 27.25 18.70 -12.51
N LEU A 79 28.35 17.94 -12.50
CA LEU A 79 28.63 16.90 -11.51
C LEU A 79 28.75 17.50 -10.10
N ASP A 80 29.49 18.61 -9.95
CA ASP A 80 29.60 19.31 -8.67
C ASP A 80 28.22 19.73 -8.14
N GLY A 81 27.35 20.24 -9.01
CA GLY A 81 25.97 20.58 -8.68
C GLY A 81 25.11 19.37 -8.26
N MET A 82 25.36 18.17 -8.82
CA MET A 82 24.69 16.93 -8.37
C MET A 82 25.10 16.61 -6.94
N VAL A 83 26.42 16.55 -6.69
CA VAL A 83 26.99 16.17 -5.39
C VAL A 83 26.56 17.17 -4.32
N MET A 84 26.63 18.48 -4.60
CA MET A 84 26.17 19.51 -3.67
C MET A 84 24.72 19.28 -3.26
N ARG A 85 23.80 19.05 -4.21
CA ARG A 85 22.38 18.83 -3.91
C ARG A 85 22.11 17.55 -3.13
N ILE A 86 22.90 16.50 -3.37
CA ILE A 86 22.82 15.23 -2.63
C ILE A 86 23.32 15.40 -1.19
N MET A 87 24.39 16.18 -1.00
CA MET A 87 25.00 16.39 0.31
C MET A 87 24.28 17.43 1.17
N THR A 88 23.59 18.40 0.56
CA THR A 88 22.79 19.41 1.28
C THR A 88 21.86 18.81 2.35
N PRO A 89 20.98 17.85 2.06
CA PRO A 89 20.09 17.28 3.08
C PRO A 89 20.83 16.55 4.19
N ARG A 90 21.99 15.94 3.91
CA ARG A 90 22.82 15.28 4.93
C ARG A 90 23.23 16.28 6.01
N PHE A 91 23.76 17.43 5.62
CA PHE A 91 24.16 18.48 6.56
C PHE A 91 22.97 19.21 7.17
N TYR A 92 21.94 19.49 6.38
CA TYR A 92 20.73 20.17 6.86
C TYR A 92 19.99 19.38 7.95
N LEU A 93 19.96 18.05 7.84
CA LEU A 93 19.35 17.15 8.81
C LEU A 93 20.31 16.69 9.92
N GLY A 94 21.55 17.21 9.95
CA GLY A 94 22.56 16.86 10.96
C GLY A 94 23.03 15.40 10.91
N GLN A 95 22.93 14.74 9.75
CA GLN A 95 23.38 13.35 9.56
C GLN A 95 24.91 13.21 9.54
N ASP A 96 25.62 14.33 9.56
CA ASP A 96 27.07 14.40 9.76
C ASP A 96 27.49 14.45 11.24
N SER A 97 26.53 14.59 12.16
CA SER A 97 26.79 14.52 13.60
C SER A 97 27.19 13.11 14.04
N SER A 98 28.07 13.03 15.05
CA SER A 98 28.41 11.78 15.74
C SER A 98 27.22 11.14 16.45
N ASP A 99 26.17 11.93 16.71
CA ASP A 99 24.95 11.47 17.40
C ASP A 99 23.90 10.92 16.42
N CYS A 100 24.15 10.99 15.11
CA CYS A 100 23.26 10.40 14.12
C CYS A 100 23.22 8.88 14.34
N PRO A 101 22.03 8.28 14.55
CA PRO A 101 21.93 6.86 14.77
C PRO A 101 22.44 6.09 13.55
N LEU A 102 23.10 4.97 13.83
CA LEU A 102 23.52 4.03 12.80
C LEU A 102 22.32 3.39 12.10
N ILE A 103 22.54 2.95 10.87
CA ILE A 103 21.49 2.29 10.08
C ILE A 103 21.14 0.95 10.76
N ASP A 104 19.83 0.70 10.93
CA ASP A 104 19.35 -0.55 11.52
C ASP A 104 19.86 -1.75 10.69
N PRO A 105 20.53 -2.75 11.31
CA PRO A 105 21.11 -3.87 10.57
C PRO A 105 20.07 -4.77 9.86
N SER A 106 18.78 -4.67 10.18
CA SER A 106 17.69 -5.30 9.41
C SER A 106 17.49 -4.68 8.02
N SER A 107 17.94 -3.44 7.82
CA SER A 107 17.96 -2.78 6.50
C SER A 107 18.88 -3.49 5.52
N ALA A 108 19.90 -4.20 6.02
CA ALA A 108 20.77 -5.03 5.19
C ALA A 108 20.00 -6.21 4.57
N ASP A 109 19.03 -6.77 5.28
CA ASP A 109 18.22 -7.89 4.78
C ASP A 109 17.17 -7.42 3.74
N LEU A 110 16.80 -6.13 3.75
CA LEU A 110 15.95 -5.49 2.73
C LEU A 110 16.74 -5.18 1.45
N ASN A 111 18.02 -4.91 1.62
CA ASN A 111 18.97 -4.65 0.55
C ASN A 111 19.51 -5.99 0.01
N LYS A 112 18.92 -6.50 -1.08
CA LYS A 112 19.44 -7.67 -1.82
C LYS A 112 20.82 -7.44 -2.49
N PHE A 113 21.54 -6.39 -2.08
CA PHE A 113 22.88 -6.10 -2.59
C PHE A 113 23.89 -6.99 -1.87
N ASP A 114 24.77 -7.64 -2.62
CA ASP A 114 25.91 -8.32 -2.02
C ASP A 114 26.83 -7.27 -1.35
N PRO A 115 27.02 -7.33 -0.02
CA PRO A 115 27.89 -6.39 0.69
C PRO A 115 29.33 -6.38 0.18
N SER A 116 29.77 -7.41 -0.55
CA SER A 116 31.09 -7.51 -1.16
C SER A 116 31.33 -6.48 -2.27
N THR A 117 30.26 -5.92 -2.85
CA THR A 117 30.33 -4.96 -3.98
C THR A 117 30.41 -3.50 -3.53
N VAL A 118 30.13 -3.22 -2.26
CA VAL A 118 30.15 -1.85 -1.71
C VAL A 118 31.54 -1.57 -1.13
N LYS A 119 32.25 -0.58 -1.69
CA LYS A 119 33.60 -0.20 -1.24
C LYS A 119 33.62 0.35 0.19
N GLU A 120 32.53 0.96 0.64
CA GLU A 120 32.35 1.43 2.01
C GLU A 120 31.36 0.53 2.73
N LYS A 121 31.79 -0.10 3.83
CA LYS A 121 30.88 -0.83 4.71
C LYS A 121 29.90 0.17 5.30
N TRP A 122 28.61 -0.06 5.11
CA TRP A 122 27.59 0.73 5.78
C TRP A 122 27.79 0.59 7.28
N PRO A 123 27.82 1.69 8.05
CA PRO A 123 27.95 1.61 9.50
C PRO A 123 26.60 1.14 10.04
N LEU A 124 26.41 -0.19 10.03
CA LEU A 124 25.29 -0.86 10.67
C LEU A 124 25.62 -0.98 12.15
N GLY A 125 24.68 -0.63 13.01
CA GLY A 125 24.90 -0.76 14.45
C GLY A 125 23.63 -0.70 15.28
N GLY A 126 23.75 -1.16 16.52
CA GLY A 126 22.60 -1.45 17.37
C GLY A 126 22.06 -2.87 17.17
N GLU A 127 21.01 -3.21 17.91
CA GLU A 127 20.33 -4.51 17.79
C GLU A 127 19.50 -4.54 16.49
N LYS A 128 19.51 -5.68 15.79
CA LYS A 128 18.63 -5.91 14.64
C LYS A 128 17.17 -5.71 15.05
N ASN A 129 16.41 -4.95 14.25
CA ASN A 129 15.02 -4.62 14.54
C ASN A 129 14.89 -3.79 15.83
N ARG A 130 15.46 -2.57 15.84
CA ARG A 130 15.15 -1.54 16.86
C ARG A 130 13.72 -1.00 16.66
N VAL A 131 12.77 -1.92 16.61
CA VAL A 131 11.32 -1.73 16.61
C VAL A 131 10.80 -2.42 17.86
N VAL A 132 9.96 -1.70 18.60
CA VAL A 132 9.39 -2.15 19.87
C VAL A 132 8.54 -3.40 19.62
N ARG A 133 9.12 -4.57 19.93
CA ARG A 133 8.53 -5.93 20.02
C ARG A 133 8.47 -6.75 18.72
N GLY A 134 9.41 -7.71 18.65
CA GLY A 134 9.11 -9.15 18.56
C GLY A 134 8.37 -9.69 17.34
N ASN A 135 9.14 -10.18 16.36
CA ASN A 135 8.87 -11.36 15.52
C ASN A 135 7.42 -11.60 15.07
N ARG A 136 7.10 -11.22 13.82
CA ARG A 136 6.18 -11.91 12.87
C ARG A 136 5.99 -11.02 11.62
N ALA A 137 6.35 -11.53 10.44
CA ALA A 137 6.37 -10.76 9.19
C ALA A 137 5.47 -11.40 8.10
N GLU A 138 4.32 -11.95 8.48
CA GLU A 138 3.46 -12.70 7.54
C GLU A 138 2.24 -11.93 7.01
N LEU A 139 2.07 -10.65 7.34
CA LEU A 139 0.95 -9.84 6.84
C LEU A 139 1.50 -8.55 6.23
N ILE A 140 1.76 -8.56 4.91
CA ILE A 140 2.20 -7.38 4.16
C ILE A 140 1.26 -7.14 2.98
N ARG A 141 0.68 -5.93 2.95
CA ARG A 141 0.07 -5.34 1.76
C ARG A 141 1.19 -5.01 0.78
N GLY A 142 1.17 -5.50 -0.46
CA GLY A 142 2.35 -5.43 -1.35
C GLY A 142 2.59 -4.07 -2.02
N GLY A 143 3.80 -3.94 -2.60
CA GLY A 143 4.30 -2.72 -3.26
C GLY A 143 5.43 -2.03 -2.48
N SER A 144 6.14 -1.10 -3.11
CA SER A 144 7.26 -0.35 -2.48
C SER A 144 6.81 0.60 -1.38
N GLY A 145 5.56 1.08 -1.41
CA GLY A 145 4.94 1.91 -0.37
C GLY A 145 4.37 1.14 0.81
N SER A 146 4.70 -0.15 0.95
CA SER A 146 4.23 -0.99 2.04
C SER A 146 5.12 -0.93 3.27
N GLY A 147 4.52 -1.20 4.44
CA GLY A 147 5.23 -1.39 5.70
C GLY A 147 5.02 -2.79 6.23
N ARG A 148 6.04 -3.34 6.91
CA ARG A 148 5.89 -4.55 7.72
C ARG A 148 5.16 -4.19 9.01
N LEU A 149 3.97 -4.74 9.20
CA LEU A 149 3.22 -4.59 10.43
C LEU A 149 3.70 -5.63 11.44
N THR A 150 3.94 -5.21 12.68
CA THR A 150 4.36 -6.13 13.78
C THR A 150 3.21 -7.00 14.27
N TYR A 151 1.98 -6.52 14.14
CA TYR A 151 0.75 -7.23 14.39
C TYR A 151 -0.37 -6.56 13.59
N VAL A 152 -1.50 -7.25 13.46
CA VAL A 152 -2.75 -6.66 12.98
C VAL A 152 -3.85 -7.16 13.89
N ILE A 153 -4.60 -6.24 14.49
CA ILE A 153 -5.85 -6.59 15.14
C ILE A 153 -6.90 -6.66 14.04
N SER A 154 -7.33 -7.88 13.72
CA SER A 154 -8.37 -8.10 12.72
C SER A 154 -9.73 -7.61 13.24
N PRO A 155 -10.66 -7.21 12.35
CA PRO A 155 -12.01 -6.87 12.78
C PRO A 155 -12.72 -8.04 13.48
N LEU A 156 -12.44 -9.29 13.09
CA LEU A 156 -12.94 -10.49 13.77
C LEU A 156 -12.50 -10.57 15.23
N GLU A 157 -11.20 -10.35 15.50
CA GLU A 157 -10.67 -10.37 16.86
C GLU A 157 -11.24 -9.23 17.71
N ALA A 158 -11.33 -8.02 17.16
CA ALA A 158 -11.92 -6.88 17.84
C ALA A 158 -13.40 -7.12 18.19
N ILE A 159 -14.18 -7.64 17.24
CA ILE A 159 -15.60 -7.96 17.44
C ILE A 159 -15.80 -9.05 18.49
N LYS A 160 -15.01 -10.13 18.46
CA LYS A 160 -15.05 -11.17 19.50
C LYS A 160 -14.74 -10.60 20.88
N ALA A 161 -13.77 -9.69 20.97
CA ALA A 161 -13.42 -9.03 22.22
C ALA A 161 -14.53 -8.10 22.72
N TRP A 162 -15.18 -7.35 21.83
CA TRP A 162 -16.28 -6.44 22.14
C TRP A 162 -17.58 -7.15 22.54
N ALA A 163 -17.92 -8.26 21.85
CA ALA A 163 -19.13 -9.02 22.09
C ALA A 163 -19.12 -9.80 23.41
N LYS A 164 -17.93 -10.27 23.83
CA LYS A 164 -17.76 -11.19 24.95
C LYS A 164 -18.32 -10.67 26.29
N PRO A 165 -18.09 -9.41 26.73
CA PRO A 165 -18.64 -8.90 27.98
C PRO A 165 -20.17 -8.79 28.00
N ALA A 166 -20.79 -8.56 26.83
CA ALA A 166 -22.24 -8.46 26.70
C ALA A 166 -22.94 -9.83 26.62
N GLY A 167 -22.17 -10.92 26.51
CA GLY A 167 -22.72 -12.26 26.30
C GLY A 167 -23.28 -12.49 24.89
N SER A 168 -22.95 -11.62 23.92
CA SER A 168 -23.42 -11.73 22.54
C SER A 168 -22.77 -12.90 21.81
N LEU A 169 -23.52 -13.53 20.90
CA LEU A 169 -23.07 -14.67 20.13
C LEU A 169 -22.39 -14.21 18.83
N VAL A 170 -21.09 -14.44 18.70
CA VAL A 170 -20.37 -14.14 17.45
C VAL A 170 -20.22 -15.38 16.59
N GLN A 171 -20.97 -15.47 15.50
CA GLN A 171 -20.77 -16.48 14.45
C GLN A 171 -20.05 -15.87 13.25
N TYR A 172 -19.21 -16.65 12.57
CA TYR A 172 -18.40 -16.10 11.50
C TYR A 172 -18.15 -17.07 10.35
N ILE A 173 -18.11 -16.54 9.14
CA ILE A 173 -17.76 -17.26 7.90
C ILE A 173 -16.65 -16.50 7.22
N THR A 174 -15.44 -17.07 7.10
CA THR A 174 -14.27 -16.45 6.44
C THR A 174 -14.01 -16.99 5.02
N ASP A 175 -14.75 -18.02 4.59
CA ASP A 175 -14.63 -18.59 3.24
C ASP A 175 -15.75 -18.09 2.33
N ASN A 176 -15.43 -17.06 1.53
CA ASN A 176 -16.33 -16.50 0.53
C ASN A 176 -16.94 -17.53 -0.43
N LYS A 177 -16.23 -18.63 -0.71
CA LYS A 177 -16.73 -19.65 -1.65
C LYS A 177 -17.97 -20.35 -1.09
N GLN A 178 -18.08 -20.49 0.23
CA GLN A 178 -19.26 -21.10 0.85
C GLN A 178 -20.51 -20.24 0.69
N ILE A 179 -20.34 -18.91 0.64
CA ILE A 179 -21.44 -17.96 0.44
C ILE A 179 -21.77 -17.81 -1.05
N LEU A 180 -20.77 -17.88 -1.93
CA LEU A 180 -20.91 -17.66 -3.38
C LEU A 180 -21.18 -18.92 -4.21
N ALA A 181 -20.93 -20.12 -3.69
CA ALA A 181 -21.20 -21.38 -4.40
C ALA A 181 -22.66 -21.40 -4.89
N GLN A 182 -22.87 -21.74 -6.15
CA GLN A 182 -24.19 -22.09 -6.68
C GLN A 182 -24.36 -23.60 -6.64
N SER A 183 -25.60 -24.02 -6.35
CA SER A 183 -26.03 -25.41 -6.24
C SER A 183 -25.76 -26.18 -7.54
N SER A 184 -24.68 -26.95 -7.60
CA SER A 184 -24.57 -28.08 -8.52
C SER A 184 -25.17 -29.31 -7.83
N GLY A 185 -26.43 -29.66 -8.15
CA GLY A 185 -27.01 -30.95 -7.74
C GLY A 185 -28.10 -30.94 -6.65
N GLY A 186 -28.96 -29.92 -6.59
CA GLY A 186 -30.22 -30.03 -5.81
C GLY A 186 -30.14 -29.76 -4.30
N PHE A 187 -28.96 -29.41 -3.76
CA PHE A 187 -28.82 -28.82 -2.42
C PHE A 187 -28.57 -27.31 -2.56
N SER A 188 -29.45 -26.48 -1.98
CA SER A 188 -29.32 -25.02 -2.00
C SER A 188 -28.11 -24.60 -1.17
N THR A 189 -27.11 -23.95 -1.78
CA THR A 189 -25.91 -23.42 -1.12
C THR A 189 -26.11 -22.05 -0.45
N GLY A 190 -27.32 -21.48 -0.53
CA GLY A 190 -27.79 -20.50 0.46
C GLY A 190 -28.03 -21.12 1.85
N ALA A 191 -27.90 -22.45 1.96
CA ALA A 191 -28.08 -23.18 3.20
C ALA A 191 -27.13 -22.77 4.31
N ILE A 192 -25.90 -22.28 4.03
CA ILE A 192 -25.01 -21.90 5.14
C ILE A 192 -25.52 -20.66 5.87
N LEU A 193 -25.96 -19.64 5.12
CA LEU A 193 -26.58 -18.44 5.70
C LEU A 193 -27.90 -18.79 6.40
N ASN A 194 -28.68 -19.71 5.84
CA ASN A 194 -29.93 -20.19 6.44
C ASN A 194 -29.72 -21.19 7.59
N SER A 195 -28.51 -21.72 7.77
CA SER A 195 -28.14 -22.61 8.89
C SER A 195 -27.64 -21.84 10.10
N ILE A 196 -27.42 -20.53 9.95
CA ILE A 196 -27.05 -19.66 11.06
C ILE A 196 -28.29 -19.41 11.90
N TYR A 197 -28.23 -19.97 13.11
CA TYR A 197 -29.29 -19.84 14.10
C TYR A 197 -28.66 -19.48 15.46
N PRO A 198 -29.25 -18.57 16.24
CA PRO A 198 -30.42 -17.74 15.92
C PRO A 198 -30.19 -16.80 14.72
N VAL A 199 -31.28 -16.27 14.16
CA VAL A 199 -31.22 -15.25 13.11
C VAL A 199 -30.47 -14.04 13.67
N PRO A 200 -29.47 -13.50 12.96
CA PRO A 200 -28.65 -12.41 13.46
C PRO A 200 -29.39 -11.09 13.61
N ASP A 201 -29.05 -10.34 14.64
CA ASP A 201 -29.54 -8.96 14.84
C ASP A 201 -28.81 -7.95 13.95
N VAL A 202 -27.54 -8.24 13.62
CA VAL A 202 -26.70 -7.45 12.71
C VAL A 202 -25.67 -8.33 12.02
N CYS A 203 -25.38 -8.03 10.75
CA CYS A 203 -24.36 -8.69 9.96
C CYS A 203 -23.30 -7.70 9.51
N PHE A 204 -22.04 -7.96 9.86
CA PHE A 204 -20.92 -7.18 9.33
C PHE A 204 -20.31 -7.87 8.13
N VAL A 205 -20.15 -7.14 7.03
CA VAL A 205 -19.49 -7.61 5.81
C VAL A 205 -18.20 -6.81 5.61
N PHE A 206 -17.06 -7.44 5.88
CA PHE A 206 -15.75 -6.83 5.64
C PHE A 206 -15.22 -7.23 4.27
N LEU A 207 -14.85 -6.25 3.45
CA LEU A 207 -14.39 -6.46 2.08
C LEU A 207 -12.96 -5.94 1.93
N GLU A 208 -12.08 -6.82 1.47
CA GLU A 208 -10.69 -6.48 1.15
C GLU A 208 -10.48 -6.49 -0.36
N PHE A 209 -9.99 -5.37 -0.88
CA PHE A 209 -9.68 -5.14 -2.29
C PHE A 209 -10.86 -5.27 -3.27
N ASP A 210 -10.72 -4.56 -4.40
CA ASP A 210 -11.59 -4.44 -5.58
C ASP A 210 -12.85 -5.32 -5.59
N LEU A 211 -14.02 -4.66 -5.64
CA LEU A 211 -15.33 -5.27 -5.92
C LEU A 211 -15.41 -5.75 -7.37
N ASN A 212 -14.62 -6.76 -7.72
CA ASN A 212 -14.93 -7.58 -8.88
C ASN A 212 -16.30 -8.23 -8.67
N ASN A 213 -17.00 -8.62 -9.75
CA ASN A 213 -18.41 -9.09 -9.77
C ASN A 213 -18.83 -10.05 -8.62
N ASN A 214 -17.89 -10.77 -8.02
CA ASN A 214 -18.12 -11.61 -6.85
C ASN A 214 -18.42 -10.84 -5.55
N GLY A 215 -17.88 -9.64 -5.35
CA GLY A 215 -18.08 -8.82 -4.14
C GLY A 215 -19.50 -8.29 -4.01
N THR A 216 -20.06 -7.70 -5.07
CA THR A 216 -21.48 -7.27 -5.09
C THR A 216 -22.42 -8.46 -4.89
N ALA A 217 -22.17 -9.57 -5.58
CA ALA A 217 -22.97 -10.79 -5.42
C ALA A 217 -22.89 -11.34 -4.00
N PHE A 218 -21.74 -11.22 -3.34
CA PHE A 218 -21.54 -11.61 -1.95
C PHE A 218 -22.40 -10.75 -1.03
N ILE A 219 -22.27 -9.42 -1.12
CA ILE A 219 -23.03 -8.48 -0.27
C ILE A 219 -24.53 -8.72 -0.41
N ASN A 220 -25.04 -8.84 -1.64
CA ASN A 220 -26.47 -9.06 -1.90
C ASN A 220 -26.96 -10.39 -1.30
N ARG A 221 -26.14 -11.45 -1.27
CA ARG A 221 -26.52 -12.71 -0.61
C ARG A 221 -26.61 -12.55 0.91
N VAL A 222 -25.67 -11.84 1.53
CA VAL A 222 -25.71 -11.58 2.97
C VAL A 222 -26.92 -10.73 3.33
N ALA A 223 -27.12 -9.63 2.59
CA ALA A 223 -28.24 -8.73 2.79
C ALA A 223 -29.59 -9.43 2.55
N GLY A 224 -29.65 -10.45 1.69
CA GLY A 224 -30.84 -11.29 1.50
C GLY A 224 -31.20 -12.18 2.71
N SER A 225 -30.24 -12.49 3.59
CA SER A 225 -30.44 -13.32 4.78
C SER A 225 -30.42 -12.52 6.10
N CYS A 226 -30.10 -11.23 6.04
CA CYS A 226 -29.90 -10.38 7.23
C CYS A 226 -30.41 -8.97 6.99
N ALA A 227 -31.48 -8.58 7.70
CA ALA A 227 -32.17 -7.30 7.50
C ALA A 227 -31.35 -6.08 7.93
N ASN A 228 -30.28 -6.28 8.71
CA ASN A 228 -29.42 -5.22 9.23
C ASN A 228 -27.96 -5.51 8.88
N THR A 229 -27.59 -5.22 7.63
CA THR A 229 -26.24 -5.47 7.11
C THR A 229 -25.41 -4.20 7.09
N ILE A 230 -24.25 -4.23 7.76
CA ILE A 230 -23.25 -3.16 7.78
C ILE A 230 -22.08 -3.58 6.89
N VAL A 231 -21.82 -2.83 5.83
CA VAL A 231 -20.72 -3.11 4.88
C VAL A 231 -19.51 -2.25 5.22
N VAL A 232 -18.35 -2.87 5.38
CA VAL A 232 -17.06 -2.20 5.61
C VAL A 232 -16.11 -2.50 4.46
N THR A 233 -15.59 -1.47 3.80
CA THR A 233 -14.63 -1.62 2.69
C THR A 233 -13.23 -1.14 3.05
N ASN A 234 -12.24 -2.03 2.87
CA ASN A 234 -10.82 -1.74 3.02
C ASN A 234 -10.15 -1.68 1.64
N SER A 235 -10.06 -0.49 1.05
CA SER A 235 -9.41 -0.26 -0.25
C SER A 235 -8.66 1.06 -0.34
N GLY A 236 -7.59 1.09 -1.15
CA GLY A 236 -6.87 2.31 -1.51
C GLY A 236 -7.48 3.09 -2.68
N SER A 237 -8.59 2.60 -3.26
CA SER A 237 -9.22 3.13 -4.46
C SER A 237 -10.75 3.22 -4.29
N PRO A 238 -11.45 4.02 -5.12
CA PRO A 238 -12.91 3.99 -5.17
C PRO A 238 -13.44 2.58 -5.42
N ASN A 239 -14.43 2.16 -4.63
CA ASN A 239 -15.19 0.94 -4.86
C ASN A 239 -16.57 1.34 -5.38
N MET A 240 -16.96 0.80 -6.54
CA MET A 240 -18.32 0.99 -7.05
C MET A 240 -19.27 0.19 -6.17
N MET A 241 -20.31 0.84 -5.62
CA MET A 241 -21.23 0.23 -4.64
C MET A 241 -22.65 0.08 -5.22
N PRO A 242 -22.89 -0.74 -6.26
CA PRO A 242 -24.23 -0.93 -6.82
C PRO A 242 -25.21 -1.60 -5.83
N CYS A 243 -24.72 -2.16 -4.72
CA CYS A 243 -25.54 -2.68 -3.65
C CYS A 243 -26.03 -1.58 -2.68
N ALA A 244 -25.59 -0.33 -2.79
CA ALA A 244 -25.88 0.72 -1.82
C ALA A 244 -27.38 1.00 -1.61
N ASP A 245 -28.21 0.75 -2.62
CA ASP A 245 -29.66 0.94 -2.56
C ASP A 245 -30.43 -0.30 -2.04
N HIS A 246 -29.73 -1.35 -1.60
CA HIS A 246 -30.36 -2.55 -1.06
C HIS A 246 -30.98 -2.27 0.32
N GLU A 247 -32.27 -2.54 0.50
CA GLU A 247 -33.05 -2.18 1.71
C GLU A 247 -32.46 -2.70 3.03
N ASN A 248 -31.87 -3.91 3.00
CA ASN A 248 -31.25 -4.53 4.16
C ASN A 248 -29.80 -4.07 4.45
N ILE A 249 -29.25 -3.13 3.66
CA ILE A 249 -27.95 -2.51 3.95
C ILE A 249 -28.19 -1.21 4.70
N THR A 250 -27.89 -1.22 6.00
CA THR A 250 -28.23 -0.13 6.92
C THR A 250 -27.08 0.87 7.10
N ALA A 251 -25.84 0.45 6.82
CA ALA A 251 -24.68 1.33 6.82
C ALA A 251 -23.56 0.84 5.89
N ILE A 252 -22.80 1.79 5.35
CA ILE A 252 -21.58 1.54 4.59
C ILE A 252 -20.45 2.38 5.20
N LEU A 253 -19.35 1.74 5.55
CA LEU A 253 -18.15 2.37 6.10
C LEU A 253 -16.96 2.14 5.17
N VAL A 254 -16.36 3.22 4.68
CA VAL A 254 -15.12 3.18 3.91
C VAL A 254 -13.94 3.40 4.85
N ALA A 255 -13.23 2.32 5.20
CA ALA A 255 -12.15 2.34 6.19
C ALA A 255 -10.74 2.45 5.56
N HIS A 256 -10.65 2.45 4.23
CA HIS A 256 -9.42 2.58 3.47
C HIS A 256 -8.34 1.54 3.85
N LEU A 257 -7.18 1.99 4.33
CA LEU A 257 -6.04 1.15 4.71
C LEU A 257 -5.68 1.42 6.19
N PRO A 258 -6.43 0.89 7.16
CA PRO A 258 -6.43 1.35 8.56
C PRO A 258 -5.22 0.88 9.41
N GLY A 259 -4.14 0.37 8.79
CA GLY A 259 -2.92 0.01 9.51
C GLY A 259 -3.04 -1.26 10.37
N GLU A 260 -2.31 -1.29 11.48
CA GLU A 260 -2.25 -2.41 12.44
C GLU A 260 -3.45 -2.49 13.40
N GLN A 261 -4.14 -1.38 13.62
CA GLN A 261 -5.30 -1.28 14.52
C GLN A 261 -6.64 -1.38 13.77
N SER A 262 -6.65 -2.10 12.64
CA SER A 262 -7.78 -2.19 11.72
C SER A 262 -9.11 -2.49 12.41
N GLY A 263 -9.16 -3.55 13.21
CA GLY A 263 -10.37 -3.99 13.89
C GLY A 263 -10.86 -3.01 14.94
N ASN A 264 -9.98 -2.52 15.82
CA ASN A 264 -10.35 -1.59 16.88
C ASN A 264 -10.84 -0.26 16.30
N ALA A 265 -10.11 0.30 15.33
CA ALA A 265 -10.45 1.60 14.73
C ALA A 265 -11.81 1.58 14.03
N VAL A 266 -12.13 0.50 13.31
CA VAL A 266 -13.44 0.34 12.68
C VAL A 266 -14.54 0.13 13.72
N LEU A 267 -14.29 -0.71 14.72
CA LEU A 267 -15.29 -1.08 15.70
C LEU A 267 -15.68 0.09 16.61
N ASP A 268 -14.75 0.95 17.00
CA ASP A 268 -15.05 2.13 17.81
C ASP A 268 -16.04 3.08 17.11
N VAL A 269 -15.97 3.19 15.78
CA VAL A 269 -16.91 4.01 15.00
C VAL A 269 -18.26 3.31 14.88
N ILE A 270 -18.26 2.03 14.53
CA ILE A 270 -19.48 1.22 14.38
C ILE A 270 -20.30 1.18 15.67
N THR A 271 -19.62 1.05 16.81
CA THR A 271 -20.24 0.93 18.13
C THR A 271 -20.55 2.28 18.77
N GLY A 272 -20.19 3.39 18.12
CA GLY A 272 -20.47 4.74 18.60
C GLY A 272 -19.57 5.21 19.74
N VAL A 273 -18.45 4.53 20.01
CA VAL A 273 -17.39 5.03 20.91
C VAL A 273 -16.82 6.36 20.37
N TYR A 274 -16.68 6.45 19.04
CA TYR A 274 -16.34 7.69 18.35
C TYR A 274 -17.32 8.00 17.22
N ASN A 275 -17.57 9.29 16.98
CA ASN A 275 -18.38 9.76 15.86
C ASN A 275 -17.58 9.73 14.55
N PRO A 276 -18.16 9.25 13.43
CA PRO A 276 -17.53 9.41 12.12
C PRO A 276 -17.48 10.89 11.74
N SER A 277 -16.30 11.36 11.32
CA SER A 277 -16.08 12.77 10.94
C SER A 277 -15.30 12.95 9.63
N SER A 278 -14.82 11.85 9.04
CA SER A 278 -14.07 11.89 7.79
C SER A 278 -14.97 12.17 6.60
N LYS A 279 -14.36 12.68 5.54
CA LYS A 279 -14.97 12.84 4.22
C LYS A 279 -14.12 12.13 3.19
N LEU A 280 -14.74 11.73 2.08
CA LEU A 280 -14.03 11.08 0.99
C LEU A 280 -12.97 12.02 0.39
N PRO A 281 -11.71 11.57 0.23
CA PRO A 281 -10.67 12.35 -0.45
C PRO A 281 -10.76 12.27 -1.98
N PHE A 282 -11.73 11.54 -2.51
CA PHE A 282 -12.01 11.36 -3.93
C PHE A 282 -13.51 11.16 -4.16
N ALA A 283 -13.98 11.37 -5.39
CA ALA A 283 -15.35 11.01 -5.76
C ALA A 283 -15.48 9.48 -5.88
N ILE A 284 -16.58 8.93 -5.37
CA ILE A 284 -17.04 7.58 -5.68
C ILE A 284 -18.20 7.76 -6.65
N ALA A 285 -17.94 7.50 -7.94
CA ALA A 285 -18.96 7.59 -8.98
C ALA A 285 -20.06 6.53 -8.81
N TYR A 286 -21.21 6.77 -9.45
CA TYR A 286 -22.28 5.79 -9.54
C TYR A 286 -22.01 4.75 -10.62
N ASN A 287 -21.46 5.19 -11.78
CA ASN A 287 -20.95 4.29 -12.81
C ASN A 287 -19.44 4.48 -13.04
N GLU A 288 -18.73 3.39 -13.37
CA GLU A 288 -17.30 3.46 -13.70
C GLU A 288 -17.03 4.39 -14.90
N THR A 289 -18.00 4.50 -15.81
CA THR A 289 -17.94 5.37 -16.99
C THR A 289 -17.97 6.87 -16.67
N ASP A 290 -18.35 7.24 -15.44
CA ASP A 290 -18.39 8.65 -15.05
C ASP A 290 -16.99 9.20 -14.75
N TYR A 291 -15.99 8.33 -14.57
CA TYR A 291 -14.59 8.74 -14.49
C TYR A 291 -14.03 9.03 -15.89
N ASN A 292 -13.22 10.08 -15.98
CA ASN A 292 -12.47 10.44 -17.20
C ASN A 292 -11.26 9.53 -17.47
N ALA A 293 -11.00 8.57 -16.59
CA ALA A 293 -9.94 7.58 -16.70
C ALA A 293 -10.44 6.22 -16.22
N ARG A 294 -9.89 5.14 -16.78
CA ARG A 294 -10.23 3.79 -16.31
C ARG A 294 -9.69 3.56 -14.91
N ILE A 295 -10.49 2.96 -14.05
CA ILE A 295 -10.01 2.51 -12.74
C ILE A 295 -9.08 1.32 -12.98
N ALA A 296 -7.82 1.47 -12.57
CA ALA A 296 -6.86 0.39 -12.68
C ALA A 296 -7.24 -0.75 -11.71
N LYS A 297 -7.62 -1.90 -12.27
CA LYS A 297 -7.88 -3.12 -11.51
C LYS A 297 -6.55 -3.78 -11.15
N PHE A 298 -6.09 -3.57 -9.93
CA PHE A 298 -4.87 -4.22 -9.44
C PHE A 298 -5.18 -5.65 -9.01
N THR A 299 -5.16 -6.59 -9.95
CA THR A 299 -5.23 -8.05 -9.68
C THR A 299 -3.88 -8.66 -9.30
N ALA A 300 -2.81 -7.85 -9.26
CA ALA A 300 -1.43 -8.34 -9.23
C ALA A 300 -0.90 -8.75 -7.84
N MET A 301 -1.72 -8.72 -6.80
CA MET A 301 -1.33 -9.18 -5.48
C MET A 301 -2.14 -10.43 -5.13
N ASN A 302 -1.55 -11.59 -5.41
CA ASN A 302 -2.05 -12.90 -4.97
C ASN A 302 -1.82 -13.03 -3.45
N ILE A 303 -2.43 -12.13 -2.68
CA ILE A 303 -2.42 -12.12 -1.22
C ILE A 303 -3.55 -13.07 -0.81
N LYS A 304 -3.16 -14.29 -0.43
CA LYS A 304 -4.04 -15.15 0.34
C LYS A 304 -4.05 -14.61 1.77
N ASP A 305 -5.04 -13.81 2.13
CA ASP A 305 -5.39 -13.71 3.55
C ASP A 305 -6.12 -15.00 3.92
N PRO A 306 -5.57 -15.86 4.79
CA PRO A 306 -6.31 -17.00 5.33
C PRO A 306 -7.55 -16.59 6.15
N ASN A 307 -7.70 -15.29 6.47
CA ASN A 307 -8.83 -14.69 7.18
C ASN A 307 -9.64 -13.73 6.29
N GLY A 308 -9.66 -13.98 4.98
CA GLY A 308 -10.38 -13.16 4.00
C GLY A 308 -11.84 -12.83 4.36
N PRO A 309 -12.49 -11.94 3.57
CA PRO A 309 -13.81 -11.37 3.80
C PRO A 309 -14.74 -12.24 4.64
N PHE A 310 -15.09 -11.74 5.82
CA PHE A 310 -15.89 -12.49 6.78
C PHE A 310 -17.22 -11.82 7.08
N ILE A 311 -18.24 -12.66 7.23
CA ILE A 311 -19.51 -12.27 7.84
C ILE A 311 -19.36 -12.43 9.34
N LEU A 312 -19.74 -11.43 10.12
CA LEU A 312 -19.90 -11.54 11.57
C LEU A 312 -21.35 -11.36 11.96
N HIS A 313 -21.90 -12.40 12.59
CA HIS A 313 -23.23 -12.46 13.19
C HIS A 313 -23.18 -12.02 14.65
N PHE A 314 -24.28 -11.42 15.11
CA PHE A 314 -24.59 -11.12 16.50
C PHE A 314 -25.94 -11.75 16.87
#